data_AF-A0A4Q3CZ93-F1
#
_entry.id   AF-A0A4Q3CZ93-F1
#
_cell.length_a   1.000
_cell.length_b   1.000
_cell.length_c   1.000
_cell.angle_alpha   90.00
_cell.angle_beta   90.00
_cell.angle_gamma   90.00
#
_symmetry.space_group_name_H-M   'P 1'
#
loop_
_entity.id
_entity.type
_entity.pdbx_description
1 polymer ?
#
loop_
_entity_poly.entity_id
_entity_poly.type
_entity_poly.pdbx_seq_one_letter_code
_entity_poly.pdbx_strand_id
1 'polypeptide(L)' 'MNYIVHKHYILLRIFIILSSFFISVGTPLQAQQFFFQNFNTEHGLVQSQAYTLGQDKYNRLW' A
#
# COMPACT_ATOMS: atom_id res chain seq x y z
N MET A 1 47.19 -18.59 8.40
CA MET A 1 45.83 -18.71 9.00
C MET A 1 44.95 -17.49 8.76
N ASN A 2 45.46 -16.25 8.84
CA ASN A 2 44.67 -15.01 8.68
C ASN A 2 44.06 -14.77 7.28
N TYR A 3 44.67 -15.29 6.21
CA TYR A 3 44.16 -15.12 4.84
C TYR A 3 42.82 -15.85 4.59
N ILE A 4 42.65 -17.04 5.15
CA ILE A 4 41.41 -17.83 5.05
C ILE A 4 40.27 -17.13 5.78
N VAL A 5 40.58 -16.57 6.95
CA VAL A 5 39.66 -15.78 7.78
C VAL A 5 39.22 -14.50 7.05
N HIS A 6 40.14 -13.77 6.43
CA HIS A 6 39.82 -12.57 5.64
C HIS A 6 38.94 -12.87 4.42
N LYS A 7 39.22 -13.96 3.70
CA LYS A 7 38.41 -14.43 2.58
C LYS A 7 36.98 -14.78 3.01
N HIS A 8 36.81 -15.42 4.18
CA HIS A 8 35.49 -15.72 4.73
C HIS A 8 34.68 -14.46 5.06
N TYR A 9 35.30 -13.43 5.63
CA TYR A 9 34.61 -12.16 5.89
C TYR A 9 34.15 -11.45 4.62
N ILE A 10 34.93 -11.50 3.53
CA ILE A 10 34.55 -10.92 2.24
C ILE A 10 33.36 -11.66 1.62
N LEU A 11 33.39 -13.00 1.62
CA LEU A 11 32.30 -13.82 1.10
C LEU A 11 31.01 -13.61 1.89
N LEU A 12 31.11 -13.47 3.22
CA LEU A 12 29.97 -13.21 4.09
C LEU A 12 29.36 -11.82 3.83
N ARG A 13 30.19 -10.79 3.60
CA ARG A 13 29.72 -9.45 3.19
C ARG A 13 28.99 -9.48 1.85
N ILE A 14 29.53 -10.17 0.85
CA ILE A 14 28.89 -10.30 -0.48
C ILE A 14 27.54 -11.02 -0.34
N PHE A 15 27.48 -12.08 0.46
CA PHE A 15 26.25 -12.82 0.72
C PHE A 15 25.17 -11.95 1.38
N ILE A 16 25.52 -11.11 2.35
CA ILE A 16 24.60 -10.17 2.99
C ILE A 16 24.07 -9.13 2.00
N ILE A 17 24.93 -8.62 1.10
CA ILE A 17 24.50 -7.64 0.10
C ILE A 17 23.53 -8.29 -0.89
N LEU A 18 23.83 -9.51 -1.36
CA LEU A 18 22.96 -10.25 -2.27
C LEU A 18 21.61 -10.62 -1.64
N SER A 19 21.58 -10.99 -0.36
CA SER A 19 20.33 -11.30 0.35
C SER A 19 19.47 -10.04 0.56
N SER A 20 20.09 -8.89 0.84
CA SER A 20 19.36 -7.62 1.00
C SER A 20 18.66 -7.17 -0.28
N PHE A 21 19.27 -7.40 -1.44
CA PHE A 21 18.66 -7.09 -2.75
C PHE A 21 17.42 -7.95 -3.03
N PHE A 22 17.43 -9.22 -2.62
CA PHE A 22 16.31 -10.13 -2.83
C PHE A 22 15.08 -9.81 -1.96
N ILE A 23 15.28 -9.25 -0.77
CA ILE A 23 14.17 -8.89 0.14
C ILE A 23 13.36 -7.70 -0.40
N SER A 24 13.98 -6.79 -1.13
CA SER A 24 13.33 -5.57 -1.64
C SER A 24 12.40 -5.78 -2.84
N VAL A 25 12.47 -6.93 -3.52
CA VAL A 25 11.68 -7.21 -4.75
C VAL A 25 10.31 -7.82 -4.44
N GLY A 26 10.13 -8.38 -3.23
CA GLY A 26 8.97 -9.21 -2.89
C GLY A 26 7.83 -8.52 -2.12
N THR A 27 7.97 -7.26 -1.72
CA THR A 27 6.90 -6.59 -0.97
C THR A 27 5.88 -6.00 -1.96
N PRO A 28 4.59 -6.39 -1.90
CA PRO A 28 3.58 -5.69 -2.67
C PRO A 28 3.56 -4.23 -2.19
N LEU A 29 3.58 -3.29 -3.14
CA LEU A 29 3.35 -1.88 -2.87
C LEU A 29 1.93 -1.75 -2.30
N GLN A 30 1.82 -1.74 -0.97
CA GLN A 30 0.55 -1.60 -0.27
C GLN A 30 0.06 -0.15 -0.43
N ALA A 31 -0.71 0.11 -1.48
CA ALA A 31 -1.43 1.36 -1.62
C ALA A 31 -2.60 1.42 -0.62
N GLN A 32 -2.96 2.64 -0.21
CA GLN A 32 -4.13 2.89 0.64
C GLN A 32 -5.37 2.23 0.02
N GLN A 33 -6.01 1.34 0.77
CA GLN A 33 -7.30 0.76 0.38
C GLN A 33 -8.40 1.72 0.79
N PHE A 34 -9.25 2.11 -0.17
CA PHE A 34 -10.42 2.92 0.10
C PHE A 34 -11.65 2.02 0.20
N PHE A 35 -12.36 2.10 1.33
CA PHE A 35 -13.64 1.43 1.52
C PHE A 35 -14.75 2.39 1.12
N PHE A 36 -15.36 2.16 -0.05
CA PHE A 36 -16.51 2.92 -0.51
C PHE A 36 -17.80 2.20 -0.17
N GLN A 37 -18.78 2.94 0.36
CA GLN A 37 -20.14 2.47 0.52
C GLN A 37 -20.98 2.92 -0.68
N ASN A 38 -21.73 1.99 -1.26
CA ASN A 38 -22.64 2.29 -2.36
C ASN A 38 -24.02 2.65 -1.83
N PHE A 39 -24.54 3.79 -2.26
CA PHE A 39 -25.93 4.21 -2.03
C PHE A 39 -26.67 4.18 -3.37
N ASN A 40 -27.82 3.53 -3.39
CA ASN A 40 -28.67 3.39 -4.57
C ASN A 40 -30.14 3.71 -4.20
N THR A 41 -31.07 3.49 -5.13
CA THR A 41 -32.50 3.72 -4.90
C THR A 41 -33.10 2.88 -3.78
N GLU A 42 -32.55 1.70 -3.49
CA GLU A 42 -32.97 0.84 -2.38
C GLU A 42 -32.57 1.43 -1.01
N HIS A 43 -31.54 2.28 -0.98
CA HIS A 43 -31.10 3.00 0.21
C HIS A 43 -31.83 4.35 0.39
N GLY A 44 -32.83 4.66 -0.45
CA GLY A 44 -33.61 5.88 -0.37
C GLY A 44 -33.09 7.04 -1.25
N LEU A 45 -32.11 6.78 -2.13
CA LEU A 45 -31.70 7.77 -3.13
C LEU A 45 -32.81 7.93 -4.19
N VAL A 46 -33.19 9.16 -4.52
CA VAL A 46 -34.28 9.41 -5.49
C VAL A 46 -33.96 8.86 -6.89
N GLN A 47 -32.69 8.95 -7.29
CA GLN A 47 -32.21 8.49 -8.59
C GLN A 47 -30.75 8.07 -8.49
N SER A 48 -30.32 7.05 -9.26
CA SER A 48 -28.94 6.55 -9.27
C SER A 48 -27.89 7.54 -9.80
N GLN A 49 -28.30 8.68 -10.36
CA GLN A 49 -27.41 9.68 -10.93
C GLN A 49 -27.51 10.98 -10.14
N ALA A 50 -26.39 11.37 -9.51
CA ALA A 50 -26.25 12.65 -8.84
C ALA A 50 -25.41 13.60 -9.72
N TYR A 51 -25.96 14.75 -10.09
CA TYR A 51 -25.26 15.75 -10.91
C TYR A 51 -24.32 16.63 -10.09
N THR A 52 -24.66 16.85 -8.83
CA THR A 52 -23.90 17.69 -7.89
C THR A 52 -24.00 17.08 -6.50
N LEU A 53 -23.00 17.36 -5.66
CA LEU A 53 -22.95 16.99 -4.25
C LEU A 53 -22.54 18.20 -3.43
N GLY A 54 -23.23 18.46 -2.33
CA GLY A 54 -22.94 19.55 -1.41
C GLY A 54 -23.06 19.13 0.05
N GLN A 55 -22.48 19.93 0.94
CA GLN A 55 -22.67 19.77 2.38
C GLN A 55 -23.09 21.10 2.99
N ASP A 56 -24.14 21.06 3.81
CA ASP A 56 -24.61 22.26 4.52
C ASP A 56 -23.91 22.49 5.86
N LYS A 57 -24.18 23.64 6.49
CA LYS A 57 -23.63 24.03 7.80
C LYS A 57 -24.04 23.10 8.96
N TYR A 58 -25.00 22.21 8.75
CA TYR A 58 -25.45 21.22 9.73
C TYR A 58 -24.90 19.81 9.41
N ASN A 59 -23.88 19.71 8.55
CA ASN A 59 -23.20 18.47 8.18
C ASN A 59 -24.09 17.46 7.42
N ARG A 60 -25.16 17.94 6.77
CA ARG A 60 -26.02 17.10 5.92
C ARG A 60 -25.57 17.16 4.48
N LEU A 61 -25.59 16.01 3.80
CA LEU A 61 -25.28 15.88 2.38
C LEU A 61 -26.51 16.20 1.53
N TRP A 62 -26.30 16.94 0.45
CA TRP A 62 -27.31 17.35 -0.53
C TRP A 62 -26.91 16.93 -1.94
#